data_AF-A0A2P5YNJ9-F1
#
_entry.id   AF-A0A2P5YNJ9-F1
#
_cell.length_a   1.000
_cell.length_b   1.000
_cell.length_c   1.000
_cell.angle_alpha   90.00
_cell.angle_beta   90.00
_cell.angle_gamma   90.00
#
_symmetry.space_group_name_H-M   'P 1'
#
loop_
_entity.id
_entity.type
_entity.pdbx_description
1 polymer ?
#
loop_
_entity_poly.entity_id
_entity_poly.type
_entity_poly.pdbx_seq_one_letter_code
_entity_poly.pdbx_strand_id
1 'polypeptide(L)'
;MTQDEFIATHTGYKMQNNPTMSESTSFMYESYSNAPTNFDWRDQNTVTPIKYKGRCGWMMNAFDYISQNQGITTEKSYRYQQMQETCDTQINKVATISDYRMVPENDEEALLKAVTNQPVSVALEGHGRDFQFYNGGVFTGDCGNSLTHAVTTVGYGTSEEGLNYRLIKNS
;
A
#
# COMPACT_ATOMS: atom_id res chain seq x y z
N MET A 1 -22.38 -11.87 -2.21
CA MET A 1 -21.73 -11.30 -1.03
C MET A 1 -22.37 -9.96 -0.76
N THR A 2 -22.87 -9.75 0.46
CA THR A 2 -23.42 -8.46 0.89
C THR A 2 -22.29 -7.45 1.10
N GLN A 3 -22.65 -6.17 1.22
CA GLN A 3 -21.68 -5.11 1.53
C GLN A 3 -20.95 -5.36 2.85
N ASP A 4 -21.67 -5.79 3.88
CA ASP A 4 -21.10 -6.08 5.20
C ASP A 4 -20.18 -7.30 5.18
N GLU A 5 -20.56 -8.35 4.44
CA GLU A 5 -19.71 -9.52 4.24
C GLU A 5 -18.41 -9.14 3.52
N PHE A 6 -18.48 -8.29 2.50
CA PHE A 6 -17.31 -7.80 1.77
C PHE A 6 -16.37 -7.02 2.68
N ILE A 7 -16.91 -6.06 3.44
CA ILE A 7 -16.14 -5.29 4.43
C ILE A 7 -15.45 -6.24 5.43
N ALA A 8 -16.19 -7.23 5.95
CA ALA A 8 -15.68 -8.13 6.99
C ALA A 8 -14.58 -9.10 6.51
N THR A 9 -14.47 -9.34 5.21
CA THR A 9 -13.61 -10.40 4.64
C THR A 9 -12.50 -9.89 3.71
N HIS A 10 -12.74 -8.80 3.00
CA HIS A 10 -11.84 -8.24 1.97
C HIS A 10 -11.21 -6.90 2.37
N THR A 11 -11.76 -6.26 3.40
CA THR A 11 -11.11 -5.14 4.09
C THR A 11 -10.65 -5.61 5.47
N GLY A 12 -10.03 -4.73 6.25
CA GLY A 12 -9.55 -5.14 7.57
C GLY A 12 -8.90 -4.05 8.38
N TYR A 13 -8.72 -2.86 7.81
CA TYR A 13 -8.20 -1.75 8.56
C TYR A 13 -9.27 -1.20 9.51
N LYS A 14 -8.84 -0.99 10.75
CA LYS A 14 -9.50 -0.18 11.77
C LYS A 14 -8.43 0.77 12.28
N MET A 15 -8.59 2.09 12.11
CA MET A 15 -7.72 3.05 12.81
C MET A 15 -7.78 2.75 14.31
N GLN A 16 -6.72 2.18 14.86
CA GLN A 16 -6.56 2.05 16.29
C GLN A 16 -5.56 3.10 16.74
N ASN A 17 -6.11 4.25 17.17
CA ASN A 17 -5.40 5.42 17.69
C ASN A 17 -4.41 6.05 16.70
N ASN A 18 -4.29 7.38 16.75
CA ASN A 18 -3.20 8.06 16.04
C ASN A 18 -1.89 7.44 16.54
N PRO A 19 -1.09 6.76 15.69
CA PRO A 19 0.27 6.44 16.08
C PRO A 19 0.89 7.77 16.50
N THR A 20 1.44 7.82 17.70
CA THR A 20 2.07 9.03 18.22
C THR A 20 3.11 9.43 17.19
N MET A 21 2.84 10.55 16.49
CA MET A 21 3.73 11.08 15.47
C MET A 21 5.06 11.36 16.14
N SER A 22 6.02 10.45 15.97
CA SER A 22 7.41 10.76 16.25
C SER A 22 7.76 11.95 15.35
N GLU A 23 8.30 12.99 15.97
CA GLU A 23 8.58 14.31 15.40
C GLU A 23 9.02 14.22 13.93
N SER A 24 8.37 15.05 13.10
CA SER A 24 8.69 15.35 11.70
C SER A 24 10.03 14.79 11.22
N THR A 25 10.02 13.57 10.72
CA THR A 25 11.12 13.08 9.89
C THR A 25 10.95 13.76 8.54
N SER A 26 11.92 14.58 8.13
CA SER A 26 11.87 15.29 6.84
C SER A 26 11.50 14.32 5.72
N PHE A 27 10.59 14.74 4.84
CA PHE A 27 10.22 13.95 3.68
C PHE A 27 11.46 13.67 2.81
N MET A 28 11.79 12.40 2.63
CA MET A 28 13.07 11.97 2.04
C MET A 28 13.30 12.54 0.63
N TYR A 29 12.22 12.76 -0.13
CA TYR A 29 12.27 13.20 -1.52
C TYR A 29 11.87 14.66 -1.70
N GLU A 30 11.90 15.48 -0.64
CA GLU A 30 11.47 16.88 -0.68
C GLU A 30 12.27 17.72 -1.68
N SER A 31 13.58 17.51 -1.74
CA SER A 31 14.50 18.24 -2.62
C SER A 31 14.61 17.67 -4.04
N TYR A 32 13.88 16.60 -4.36
CA TYR A 32 13.96 15.95 -5.67
C TYR A 32 13.23 16.79 -6.71
N SER A 33 13.70 16.71 -7.96
CA SER A 33 13.02 17.32 -9.10
C SER A 33 11.59 16.80 -9.22
N ASN A 34 10.74 17.57 -9.91
CA ASN A 34 9.37 17.17 -10.17
C ASN A 34 9.32 15.78 -10.82
N ALA A 35 8.35 14.99 -10.36
CA ALA A 35 8.03 13.69 -10.92
C ALA A 35 7.70 13.83 -12.43
N PRO A 36 8.14 12.89 -13.30
CA PRO A 36 7.68 12.85 -14.69
C PRO A 36 6.16 12.67 -14.75
N THR A 37 5.52 12.95 -15.88
CA THR A 37 4.05 12.85 -16.02
C THR A 37 3.53 11.42 -15.90
N ASN A 38 4.29 10.44 -16.38
CA ASN A 38 3.92 9.02 -16.34
C ASN A 38 5.08 8.21 -15.77
N PHE A 39 4.76 7.24 -14.94
CA PHE A 39 5.75 6.32 -14.37
C PHE A 39 5.07 5.00 -13.98
N ASP A 40 5.70 3.87 -14.30
CA ASP A 40 5.18 2.54 -13.98
C ASP A 40 6.30 1.57 -13.56
N TRP A 41 6.28 1.10 -12.31
CA TRP A 41 7.25 0.12 -11.81
C TRP A 41 7.13 -1.25 -12.49
N ARG A 42 5.99 -1.56 -13.12
CA ARG A 42 5.79 -2.83 -13.85
C ARG A 42 6.74 -2.92 -15.05
N ASP A 43 7.06 -1.78 -15.68
CA ASP A 43 7.99 -1.72 -16.80
C ASP A 43 9.42 -2.09 -16.40
N GLN A 44 9.73 -2.04 -15.11
CA GLN A 44 11.04 -2.38 -14.55
C GLN A 44 11.10 -3.80 -13.96
N ASN A 45 10.02 -4.60 -14.10
CA ASN A 45 9.91 -5.94 -13.51
C ASN A 45 10.12 -5.98 -11.98
N THR A 46 9.86 -4.88 -11.27
CA THR A 46 10.00 -4.82 -9.79
C THR A 46 8.69 -5.11 -9.07
N VAL A 47 7.58 -5.22 -9.81
CA VAL A 47 6.25 -5.51 -9.27
C VAL A 47 5.92 -6.98 -9.47
N THR A 48 5.76 -7.72 -8.36
CA THR A 48 5.36 -9.13 -8.38
C THR A 48 3.91 -9.31 -8.85
N PRO A 49 3.47 -10.54 -9.23
CA PRO A 49 2.07 -10.81 -9.55
C PRO A 49 1.09 -10.37 -8.44
N ILE A 50 -0.16 -10.12 -8.85
CA ILE A 50 -1.25 -9.85 -7.92
C ILE A 50 -1.50 -11.12 -7.09
N LYS A 51 -1.66 -10.95 -5.77
CA LYS A 51 -1.97 -12.04 -4.83
C LYS A 51 -3.46 -12.00 -4.49
N TYR A 52 -3.90 -12.94 -3.67
CA TYR A 52 -5.21 -12.91 -3.04
C TYR A 52 -5.02 -12.94 -1.52
N LYS A 53 -5.55 -11.93 -0.83
CA LYS A 53 -5.54 -11.85 0.62
C LYS A 53 -6.96 -11.79 1.19
N GLY A 54 -7.08 -12.23 2.43
CA GLY A 54 -8.24 -11.92 3.27
C GLY A 54 -8.07 -10.53 3.90
N ARG A 55 -7.99 -10.49 5.22
CA ARG A 55 -7.89 -9.21 5.96
C ARG A 55 -6.50 -8.57 5.83
N CYS A 56 -6.47 -7.23 5.74
CA CYS A 56 -5.26 -6.43 5.82
C CYS A 56 -4.81 -6.18 7.26
N GLY A 57 -3.50 -6.14 7.50
CA GLY A 57 -2.90 -5.50 8.68
C GLY A 57 -2.47 -4.05 8.42
N TRP A 58 -1.97 -3.37 9.46
CA TRP A 58 -1.45 -2.00 9.35
C TRP A 58 -0.03 -1.98 8.77
N MET A 59 0.22 -1.13 7.77
CA MET A 59 1.50 -1.10 7.05
C MET A 59 2.65 -0.67 7.96
N MET A 60 2.42 0.31 8.85
CA MET A 60 3.46 0.75 9.79
C MET A 60 3.86 -0.38 10.74
N ASN A 61 2.90 -1.14 11.29
CA ASN A 61 3.21 -2.29 12.15
C ASN A 61 4.08 -3.33 11.41
N ALA A 62 3.86 -3.51 10.10
CA ALA A 62 4.68 -4.40 9.30
C ALA A 62 6.11 -3.86 9.13
N PHE A 63 6.28 -2.56 8.85
CA PHE A 63 7.60 -1.95 8.76
C PHE A 63 8.34 -1.94 10.11
N ASP A 64 7.65 -1.56 11.19
CA ASP A 64 8.16 -1.65 12.57
C ASP A 64 8.63 -3.06 12.88
N TYR A 65 7.80 -4.06 12.55
CA TYR A 65 8.17 -5.47 12.73
C TYR A 65 9.42 -5.83 11.94
N ILE A 66 9.52 -5.48 10.66
CA ILE A 66 10.69 -5.84 9.84
C ILE A 66 11.96 -5.19 10.40
N SER A 67 11.90 -3.92 10.81
CA SER A 67 13.02 -3.20 11.42
C SER A 67 13.44 -3.85 12.75
N GLN A 68 12.50 -4.07 13.68
CA GLN A 68 12.77 -4.65 15.00
C GLN A 68 13.18 -6.13 14.94
N ASN A 69 12.53 -6.91 14.06
CA ASN A 69 12.86 -8.31 13.82
C ASN A 69 14.14 -8.47 12.98
N GLN A 70 14.71 -7.39 12.46
CA GLN A 70 15.89 -7.44 11.58
C GLN A 70 15.67 -8.32 10.34
N GLY A 71 14.45 -8.27 9.80
CA GLY A 71 14.15 -8.79 8.49
C GLY A 71 12.91 -9.66 8.38
N ILE A 72 12.66 -10.09 7.14
CA ILE A 72 11.52 -10.91 6.71
C ILE A 72 12.02 -12.00 5.75
N THR A 73 11.22 -13.06 5.59
CA THR A 73 11.53 -14.17 4.69
C THR A 73 10.79 -14.10 3.35
N THR A 74 11.00 -15.09 2.49
CA THR A 74 10.25 -15.23 1.24
C THR A 74 8.89 -15.89 1.46
N GLU A 75 7.92 -15.59 0.58
CA GLU A 75 6.62 -16.30 0.51
C GLU A 75 6.79 -17.82 0.40
N LYS A 76 7.82 -18.28 -0.31
CA LYS A 76 8.08 -19.71 -0.48
C LYS A 76 8.43 -20.38 0.86
N SER A 77 9.18 -19.67 1.71
CA SER A 77 9.64 -20.13 3.02
C SER A 77 8.56 -20.01 4.09
N TYR A 78 7.71 -19.00 4.02
CA TYR A 78 6.59 -18.78 4.95
C TYR A 78 5.35 -18.39 4.14
N ARG A 79 4.52 -19.40 3.83
CA ARG A 79 3.36 -19.27 2.95
C ARG A 79 2.18 -18.63 3.66
N TYR A 80 1.40 -17.82 2.93
CA TYR A 80 0.16 -17.26 3.44
C TYR A 80 -0.92 -18.34 3.67
N GLN A 81 -1.45 -18.40 4.89
CA GLN A 81 -2.45 -19.40 5.31
C GLN A 81 -3.88 -18.86 5.44
N GLN A 82 -4.10 -17.57 5.14
CA GLN A 82 -5.41 -16.90 5.31
C GLN A 82 -5.96 -16.88 6.76
N MET A 83 -5.20 -17.40 7.73
CA MET A 83 -5.51 -17.34 9.16
C MET A 83 -4.23 -17.06 9.96
N GLN A 84 -4.40 -16.53 11.17
CA GLN A 84 -3.27 -16.30 12.07
C GLN A 84 -2.84 -17.62 12.70
N GLU A 85 -1.59 -17.99 12.48
CA GLU A 85 -0.96 -19.16 13.11
C GLU A 85 0.06 -18.73 14.17
N THR A 86 0.68 -19.70 14.81
CA THR A 86 1.83 -19.46 15.69
C THR A 86 3.02 -18.98 14.85
N CYS A 87 3.71 -17.94 15.34
CA CYS A 87 4.90 -17.40 14.70
C CYS A 87 6.06 -18.43 14.73
N ASP A 88 6.54 -18.84 13.55
CA ASP A 88 7.78 -19.60 13.44
C ASP A 88 8.99 -18.67 13.50
N THR A 89 9.73 -18.73 14.60
CA THR A 89 10.89 -17.88 14.86
C THR A 89 12.19 -18.40 14.24
N GLN A 90 12.20 -19.64 13.73
CA GLN A 90 13.41 -20.29 13.18
C GLN A 90 13.55 -20.06 11.67
N ILE A 91 12.73 -19.17 11.10
CA ILE A 91 12.74 -18.89 9.68
C ILE A 91 13.91 -17.97 9.30
N ASN A 92 14.64 -18.35 8.26
CA ASN A 92 15.70 -17.55 7.67
C ASN A 92 15.16 -16.25 7.06
N LYS A 93 15.75 -15.12 7.46
CA LYS A 93 15.43 -13.77 6.99
C LYS A 93 16.30 -13.46 5.77
N VAL A 94 15.71 -12.85 4.73
CA VAL A 94 16.37 -12.59 3.43
C VAL A 94 16.32 -11.14 2.99
N ALA A 95 15.49 -10.31 3.63
CA ALA A 95 15.40 -8.88 3.37
C ALA A 95 15.22 -8.14 4.69
N THR A 96 15.80 -6.95 4.82
CA THR A 96 15.70 -6.09 6.00
C THR A 96 15.50 -4.65 5.58
N ILE A 97 14.99 -3.83 6.50
CA ILE A 97 14.90 -2.38 6.35
C ILE A 97 15.52 -1.74 7.58
N SER A 98 16.15 -0.60 7.40
CA SER A 98 16.65 0.20 8.52
C SER A 98 15.52 0.98 9.18
N ASP A 99 14.62 1.55 8.36
CA ASP A 99 13.58 2.47 8.78
C ASP A 99 12.49 2.60 7.69
N TYR A 100 11.42 3.33 7.98
CA TYR A 100 10.43 3.83 7.01
C TYR A 100 10.16 5.32 7.24
N ARG A 101 9.56 5.97 6.24
CA ARG A 101 9.23 7.39 6.29
C ARG A 101 7.80 7.60 5.84
N MET A 102 7.16 8.60 6.43
CA MET A 102 5.83 9.03 6.02
C MET A 102 5.96 10.03 4.86
N VAL A 103 5.14 9.83 3.84
CA VAL A 103 4.86 10.88 2.85
C VAL A 103 3.95 11.91 3.54
N PRO A 104 4.16 13.22 3.34
CA PRO A 104 3.25 14.24 3.85
C PRO A 104 1.79 13.95 3.50
N GLU A 105 0.91 14.07 4.51
CA GLU A 105 -0.51 13.79 4.33
C GLU A 105 -1.15 14.80 3.37
N ASN A 106 -2.04 14.32 2.51
CA ASN A 106 -2.77 15.13 1.52
C ASN A 106 -1.88 15.91 0.55
N ASP A 107 -0.62 15.48 0.35
CA ASP A 107 0.30 16.04 -0.63
C ASP A 107 0.52 15.05 -1.78
N GLU A 108 -0.24 15.27 -2.86
CA GLU A 108 -0.21 14.42 -4.04
C GLU A 108 1.12 14.54 -4.80
N GLU A 109 1.78 15.70 -4.78
CA GLU A 109 3.08 15.90 -5.42
C GLU A 109 4.18 15.14 -4.67
N ALA A 110 4.18 15.20 -3.34
CA ALA A 110 5.10 14.42 -2.51
C ALA A 110 4.88 12.92 -2.71
N LEU A 111 3.62 12.46 -2.81
CA LEU A 111 3.33 11.07 -3.15
C LEU A 111 3.94 10.67 -4.50
N LEU A 112 3.77 11.50 -5.54
CA LEU A 112 4.35 11.22 -6.85
C LEU A 112 5.88 11.17 -6.81
N LYS A 113 6.53 12.11 -6.12
CA LYS A 113 7.99 12.09 -5.89
C LYS A 113 8.45 10.84 -5.15
N ALA A 114 7.66 10.34 -4.19
CA ALA A 114 7.98 9.09 -3.53
C ALA A 114 7.83 7.88 -4.47
N VAL A 115 6.75 7.84 -5.25
CA VAL A 115 6.44 6.73 -6.17
C VAL A 115 7.48 6.59 -7.27
N THR A 116 8.09 7.67 -7.74
CA THR A 116 9.17 7.59 -8.76
C THR A 116 10.46 6.95 -8.24
N ASN A 117 10.66 6.94 -6.92
CA ASN A 117 11.85 6.39 -6.28
C ASN A 117 11.62 4.98 -5.72
N GLN A 118 10.39 4.65 -5.31
CA GLN A 118 10.01 3.30 -4.87
C GLN A 118 8.48 3.12 -4.86
N PRO A 119 7.96 1.88 -4.94
CA PRO A 119 6.54 1.63 -4.66
C PRO A 119 6.17 2.10 -3.24
N VAL A 120 5.00 2.73 -3.10
CA VAL A 120 4.55 3.34 -1.83
C VAL A 120 3.32 2.63 -1.30
N SER A 121 3.34 2.23 -0.04
CA SER A 121 2.13 1.74 0.64
C SER A 121 1.19 2.90 0.94
N VAL A 122 -0.07 2.78 0.54
CA VAL A 122 -1.11 3.80 0.77
C VAL A 122 -2.38 3.16 1.33
N ALA A 123 -3.15 3.94 2.07
CA ALA A 123 -4.46 3.55 2.56
C ALA A 123 -5.55 4.23 1.73
N LEU A 124 -6.64 3.51 1.46
CA LEU A 124 -7.82 4.05 0.79
C LEU A 124 -9.12 3.49 1.39
N GLU A 125 -10.24 4.12 1.06
CA GLU A 125 -11.57 3.59 1.33
C GLU A 125 -11.89 2.48 0.33
N GLY A 126 -11.69 1.22 0.74
CA GLY A 126 -11.81 0.07 -0.16
C GLY A 126 -13.19 -0.57 -0.18
N HIS A 127 -14.17 0.01 0.50
CA HIS A 127 -15.48 -0.59 0.72
C HIS A 127 -16.62 0.06 -0.05
N GLY A 128 -16.38 1.08 -0.87
CA GLY A 128 -17.43 1.62 -1.75
C GLY A 128 -17.95 0.54 -2.71
N ARG A 129 -19.26 0.52 -2.96
CA ARG A 129 -19.88 -0.46 -3.87
C ARG A 129 -19.34 -0.33 -5.30
N ASP A 130 -19.09 0.89 -5.75
CA ASP A 130 -18.50 1.15 -7.07
C ASP A 130 -17.06 0.63 -7.15
N PHE A 131 -16.30 0.74 -6.06
CA PHE A 131 -14.95 0.19 -5.97
C PHE A 131 -14.97 -1.34 -5.97
N GLN A 132 -15.93 -1.98 -5.29
CA GLN A 132 -16.09 -3.43 -5.26
C GLN A 132 -16.28 -4.03 -6.66
N PHE A 133 -17.04 -3.35 -7.52
CA PHE A 133 -17.35 -3.82 -8.88
C PHE A 133 -16.53 -3.14 -9.98
N TYR A 134 -15.51 -2.36 -9.61
CA TYR A 134 -14.60 -1.72 -10.56
C TYR A 134 -13.96 -2.78 -11.49
N ASN A 135 -13.99 -2.51 -12.80
CA ASN A 135 -13.50 -3.44 -13.82
C ASN A 135 -12.59 -2.80 -14.88
N GLY A 136 -12.36 -1.49 -14.84
CA GLY A 136 -11.51 -0.80 -15.81
C GLY A 136 -11.69 0.72 -15.82
N GLY A 137 -10.80 1.40 -16.55
CA GLY A 137 -10.79 2.86 -16.66
C GLY A 137 -10.18 3.55 -15.43
N VAL A 138 -10.28 4.88 -15.38
CA VAL A 138 -9.92 5.66 -14.19
C VAL A 138 -11.11 5.64 -13.24
N PHE A 139 -10.93 5.16 -12.01
CA PHE A 139 -11.99 5.20 -11.01
C PHE A 139 -12.23 6.64 -10.54
N THR A 140 -13.43 7.16 -10.80
CA THR A 140 -13.88 8.50 -10.38
C THR A 140 -15.18 8.44 -9.57
N GLY A 141 -15.49 7.27 -9.00
CA GLY A 141 -16.67 7.08 -8.17
C GLY A 141 -16.53 7.77 -6.82
N ASP A 142 -17.64 7.89 -6.11
CA ASP A 142 -17.66 8.48 -4.78
C ASP A 142 -16.82 7.65 -3.80
N CYS A 143 -16.03 8.35 -2.99
CA CYS A 143 -15.27 7.77 -1.88
C CYS A 143 -15.28 8.72 -0.68
N GLY A 144 -15.25 8.14 0.51
CA GLY A 144 -15.08 8.83 1.78
C GLY A 144 -13.65 8.76 2.29
N ASN A 145 -13.46 9.31 3.49
CA ASN A 145 -12.17 9.34 4.19
C ASN A 145 -12.03 8.19 5.20
N SER A 146 -12.95 7.23 5.19
CA SER A 146 -12.85 6.03 6.01
C SER A 146 -11.88 5.09 5.34
N LEU A 147 -10.59 5.34 5.56
CA LEU A 147 -9.53 4.45 5.11
C LEU A 147 -9.87 3.07 5.68
N THR A 148 -9.94 2.03 4.86
CA THR A 148 -10.30 0.65 5.30
C THR A 148 -9.42 -0.42 4.64
N HIS A 149 -8.58 -0.03 3.69
CA HIS A 149 -7.82 -0.95 2.88
C HIS A 149 -6.40 -0.45 2.62
N ALA A 150 -5.44 -1.36 2.75
CA ALA A 150 -4.03 -1.13 2.47
C ALA A 150 -3.71 -1.63 1.06
N VAL A 151 -3.14 -0.76 0.23
CA VAL A 151 -2.74 -1.06 -1.15
C VAL A 151 -1.33 -0.52 -1.42
N THR A 152 -0.80 -0.81 -2.61
CA THR A 152 0.51 -0.28 -3.03
C THR A 152 0.36 0.54 -4.31
N THR A 153 0.79 1.80 -4.26
CA THR A 153 0.95 2.61 -5.46
C THR A 153 2.23 2.20 -6.17
N VAL A 154 2.08 1.71 -7.41
CA VAL A 154 3.19 1.20 -8.24
C VAL A 154 3.45 2.06 -9.46
N GLY A 155 2.73 3.16 -9.60
CA GLY A 155 2.87 4.07 -10.73
C GLY A 155 1.74 5.08 -10.77
N TYR A 156 1.74 5.88 -11.82
CA TYR A 156 0.76 6.92 -12.08
C TYR A 156 0.88 7.41 -13.54
N GLY A 157 -0.13 8.13 -14.00
CA GLY A 157 -0.11 8.69 -15.34
C GLY A 157 -1.34 9.51 -15.65
N THR A 158 -1.50 9.81 -16.94
CA THR A 158 -2.67 10.50 -17.48
C THR A 158 -3.32 9.63 -18.55
N SER A 159 -4.64 9.43 -18.48
CA SER A 159 -5.40 8.66 -19.46
C SER A 159 -5.45 9.39 -20.82
N GLU A 160 -5.87 8.68 -21.87
CA GLU A 160 -6.10 9.28 -23.20
C GLU A 160 -7.13 10.41 -23.16
N GLU A 161 -8.04 10.39 -22.18
CA GLU A 161 -9.08 11.39 -21.94
C GLU A 161 -8.58 12.58 -21.11
N GLY A 162 -7.29 12.60 -20.72
CA GLY A 162 -6.69 13.66 -19.92
C GLY A 162 -6.91 13.52 -18.41
N LEU A 163 -7.39 12.38 -17.92
CA LEU A 163 -7.62 12.14 -16.49
C LEU A 163 -6.34 11.63 -15.82
N ASN A 164 -5.87 12.32 -14.80
CA ASN A 164 -4.77 11.85 -13.97
C ASN A 164 -5.21 10.65 -13.13
N TYR A 165 -4.37 9.62 -13.05
CA TYR A 165 -4.65 8.41 -12.29
C TYR A 165 -3.44 7.98 -11.45
N ARG A 166 -3.73 7.15 -10.45
CA ARG A 166 -2.73 6.37 -9.71
C ARG A 166 -2.88 4.91 -10.08
N LEU A 167 -1.76 4.26 -10.37
CA LEU A 167 -1.74 2.84 -10.63
C LEU A 167 -1.57 2.10 -9.30
N ILE A 168 -2.66 1.48 -8.86
CA ILE A 168 -2.74 0.80 -7.57
C ILE A 168 -2.68 -0.70 -7.78
N LYS A 169 -1.73 -1.35 -7.11
CA LYS A 169 -1.70 -2.80 -6.94
C LYS A 169 -2.60 -3.16 -5.75
N ASN A 170 -3.74 -3.77 -6.06
CA ASN A 170 -4.57 -4.47 -5.09
C ASN A 170 -4.04 -5.89 -4.84
N SER A 171 -4.79 -6.73 -4.13
CA SER A 171 -4.19 -7.83 -3.36
C SER A 171 -5.12 -8.97 -3.04
#